data_AF-A0A183M395-F1
#
_entry.id   AF-A0A183M395-F1
#
_cell.length_a   1.000
_cell.length_b   1.000
_cell.length_c   1.000
_cell.angle_alpha   90.00
_cell.angle_beta   90.00
_cell.angle_gamma   90.00
#
_symmetry.space_group_name_H-M   'P 1'
#
loop_
_entity.id
_entity.type
_entity.pdbx_description
1 polymer ?
#
loop_
_entity_poly.entity_id
_entity_poly.type
_entity_poly.pdbx_seq_one_letter_code
_entity_poly.pdbx_strand_id
1 'polypeptide(L)'
;MVAALTEEFLLSVKCLINICSAVQGTRLLSTVLSTQEKREEFTRILTTLSLDNSRSHADLASLVIDLISNLTRDPVWLGHFGEHFDNKHIRSILSSGSSIQKFLPLIGLFSNVSSVPIKILIAGIIKNCSFEDELHSELFNKGVGLLDALLVPLCGPEDCIDKEDRAIMPKSFCSTSHGRTFLRSNGVYFILRELHNYIAKAEEQTQCPKTDEAVTNKELLFCIEQVVDQLICEESERDERCAKSSLREINIDAETQEKLDRVKKDYLECN
;
A
#
# COMPACT_ATOMS: atom_id res chain seq x y z
N MET A 1 26.72 25.64 7.64
CA MET A 1 27.69 24.54 7.50
C MET A 1 26.91 23.25 7.55
N VAL A 2 26.61 22.65 6.40
CA VAL A 2 25.97 21.33 6.35
C VAL A 2 27.09 20.34 6.66
N ALA A 3 27.04 19.67 7.82
CA ALA A 3 28.01 18.64 8.14
C ALA A 3 27.85 17.53 7.09
N ALA A 4 28.90 17.26 6.32
CA ALA A 4 28.91 16.12 5.42
C ALA A 4 28.67 14.85 6.25
N LEU A 5 27.68 14.07 5.86
CA LEU A 5 27.41 12.77 6.47
C LEU A 5 28.64 11.88 6.26
N THR A 6 29.15 11.28 7.34
CA THR A 6 30.36 10.45 7.28
C THR A 6 30.05 9.14 6.58
N GLU A 7 30.99 8.62 5.77
CA GLU A 7 30.86 7.30 5.14
C GLU A 7 30.60 6.19 6.18
N GLU A 8 31.17 6.33 7.37
CA GLU A 8 30.97 5.45 8.52
C GLU A 8 29.51 5.38 8.97
N PHE A 9 28.79 6.51 8.96
CA PHE A 9 27.38 6.54 9.30
C PHE A 9 26.53 5.82 8.24
N LEU A 10 26.79 6.08 6.96
CA LEU A 10 26.10 5.39 5.86
C LEU A 10 26.33 3.88 5.90
N LEU A 11 27.56 3.46 6.19
CA LEU A 11 27.90 2.05 6.36
C LEU A 11 27.15 1.43 7.55
N SER A 12 27.03 2.16 8.66
CA SER A 12 26.28 1.71 9.84
C SER A 12 24.80 1.48 9.52
N VAL A 13 24.16 2.38 8.76
CA VAL A 13 22.77 2.20 8.30
C VAL A 13 22.65 0.97 7.39
N LYS A 14 23.57 0.78 6.43
CA LYS A 14 23.58 -0.42 5.57
C LYS A 14 23.74 -1.72 6.36
N CYS A 15 24.59 -1.73 7.38
CA CYS A 15 24.73 -2.86 8.29
C CYS A 15 23.43 -3.14 9.05
N LEU A 16 22.75 -2.10 9.55
CA LEU A 16 21.46 -2.23 10.21
C LEU A 16 20.37 -2.77 9.27
N ILE A 17 20.32 -2.31 8.01
CA ILE A 17 19.41 -2.86 7.00
C ILE A 17 19.62 -4.36 6.85
N ASN A 18 20.87 -4.79 6.69
CA ASN A 18 21.22 -6.20 6.53
C ASN A 18 20.84 -7.01 7.77
N ILE A 19 21.15 -6.53 8.97
CA ILE A 19 20.77 -7.18 10.24
C ILE A 19 19.24 -7.30 10.35
N CYS A 20 18.53 -6.20 10.10
CA CYS A 20 17.08 -6.11 10.23
C CYS A 20 16.31 -6.76 9.07
N SER A 21 17.00 -7.26 8.05
CA SER A 21 16.36 -7.99 6.95
C SER A 21 15.63 -9.26 7.43
N ALA A 22 16.05 -9.81 8.57
CA ALA A 22 15.40 -10.91 9.28
C ALA A 22 14.78 -10.46 10.60
N VAL A 23 13.64 -11.07 10.98
CA VAL A 23 12.90 -10.76 12.21
C VAL A 23 13.74 -10.98 13.47
N GLN A 24 14.66 -11.95 13.48
CA GLN A 24 15.58 -12.15 14.60
C GLN A 24 16.48 -10.93 14.81
N GLY A 25 16.91 -10.27 13.74
CA GLY A 25 17.72 -9.06 13.80
C GLY A 25 16.94 -7.85 14.31
N THR A 26 15.68 -7.70 13.90
CA THR A 26 14.80 -6.63 14.43
C THR A 26 14.53 -6.81 15.92
N ARG A 27 14.34 -8.05 16.40
CA ARG A 27 14.20 -8.38 17.83
C ARG A 27 15.49 -8.15 18.62
N LEU A 28 16.62 -8.52 18.04
CA LEU A 28 17.93 -8.27 18.65
C LEU A 28 18.14 -6.76 18.82
N LEU A 29 17.82 -5.97 17.81
CA LEU A 29 17.91 -4.51 17.90
C LEU A 29 16.98 -3.96 19.00
N SER A 30 15.77 -4.50 19.15
CA SER A 30 14.85 -4.09 20.22
C SER A 30 15.40 -4.44 21.61
N THR A 31 16.18 -5.53 21.71
CA THR A 31 16.83 -5.94 22.95
C THR A 31 18.03 -5.06 23.26
N VAL A 32 18.83 -4.71 22.25
CA VAL A 32 19.98 -3.79 22.35
C VAL A 32 19.50 -2.39 22.76
N LEU A 33 18.41 -1.91 22.16
CA LEU A 33 17.69 -0.71 22.59
C LEU A 33 16.81 -1.04 23.80
N SER A 34 17.47 -1.36 24.90
CA SER A 34 16.91 -1.99 26.10
C SER A 34 15.76 -1.24 26.79
N THR A 35 15.58 0.05 26.50
CA THR A 35 14.52 0.88 27.09
C THR A 35 13.56 1.41 26.02
N GLN A 36 12.32 1.65 26.42
CA GLN A 36 11.31 2.25 25.57
C GLN A 36 11.76 3.62 25.02
N GLU A 37 12.31 4.48 25.89
CA GLU A 37 12.84 5.80 25.51
C GLU A 37 13.92 5.72 24.43
N LYS A 38 14.80 4.72 24.47
CA LYS A 38 15.84 4.51 23.43
C LYS A 38 15.23 4.08 22.11
N ARG A 39 14.19 3.25 22.13
CA ARG A 39 13.49 2.83 20.92
C ARG A 39 12.76 4.01 20.29
N GLU A 40 12.05 4.80 21.09
CA GLU A 40 11.37 6.02 20.66
C GLU A 40 12.36 7.03 20.05
N GLU A 41 13.48 7.30 20.73
CA GLU A 41 14.47 8.22 20.19
C GLU A 41 15.09 7.71 18.87
N PHE A 42 15.36 6.40 18.79
CA PHE A 42 15.86 5.78 17.57
C PHE A 42 14.85 5.89 16.41
N THR A 43 13.58 5.55 16.66
CA THR A 43 12.53 5.67 15.64
C THR A 43 12.30 7.12 15.23
N ARG A 44 12.38 8.08 16.17
CA ARG A 44 12.29 9.53 15.89
C ARG A 44 13.38 10.01 14.96
N ILE A 45 14.62 9.58 15.20
CA ILE A 45 15.79 9.90 14.36
C ILE A 45 15.59 9.33 12.96
N LEU A 46 15.24 8.06 12.84
CA LEU A 46 14.99 7.42 11.54
C LEU A 46 13.86 8.13 10.78
N THR A 47 12.74 8.45 11.43
CA THR A 47 11.66 9.19 10.78
C THR A 47 12.14 10.56 10.30
N THR A 48 12.88 11.31 11.13
CA THR A 48 13.43 12.62 10.74
C THR A 48 14.34 12.51 9.50
N LEU A 49 15.22 11.53 9.48
CA LEU A 49 16.14 11.30 8.35
C LEU A 49 15.42 10.84 7.08
N SER A 50 14.32 10.09 7.21
CA SER A 50 13.50 9.66 6.06
C SER A 50 12.75 10.81 5.39
N LEU A 51 12.52 11.91 6.13
CA LEU A 51 11.79 13.09 5.66
C LEU A 51 12.72 14.20 5.13
N ASP A 52 14.04 14.04 5.26
CA ASP A 52 15.02 15.03 4.79
C ASP A 52 15.15 14.95 3.26
N ASN A 53 14.53 15.93 2.58
CA ASN A 53 14.55 16.03 1.11
C ASN A 53 15.74 16.86 0.57
N SER A 54 16.77 17.13 1.38
CA SER A 54 17.96 17.82 0.89
C SER A 54 18.72 16.97 -0.14
N ARG A 55 19.16 17.59 -1.25
CA ARG A 55 19.91 16.89 -2.32
C ARG A 55 21.18 16.19 -1.84
N SER A 56 21.77 16.65 -0.73
CA SER A 56 22.95 16.04 -0.12
C SER A 56 22.67 14.73 0.61
N HIS A 57 21.40 14.44 0.93
CA HIS A 57 21.00 13.31 1.79
C HIS A 57 19.93 12.40 1.18
N ALA A 58 19.59 12.58 -0.11
CA ALA A 58 18.62 11.73 -0.80
C ALA A 58 18.95 10.23 -0.73
N ASP A 59 20.24 9.87 -0.86
CA ASP A 59 20.69 8.47 -0.74
C ASP A 59 20.54 7.93 0.69
N LEU A 60 20.74 8.78 1.69
CA LEU A 60 20.53 8.40 3.09
C LEU A 60 19.05 8.19 3.37
N ALA A 61 18.17 9.08 2.91
CA ALA A 61 16.74 8.97 3.09
C ALA A 61 16.23 7.63 2.54
N SER A 62 16.70 7.22 1.35
CA SER A 62 16.37 5.91 0.77
C SER A 62 16.81 4.75 1.67
N LEU A 63 18.06 4.75 2.15
CA LEU A 63 18.56 3.70 3.04
C LEU A 63 17.78 3.64 4.37
N VAL A 64 17.42 4.79 4.92
CA VAL A 64 16.63 4.87 6.15
C VAL A 64 15.22 4.32 5.92
N ILE A 65 14.61 4.59 4.76
CA ILE A 65 13.31 4.02 4.38
C ILE A 65 13.37 2.49 4.30
N ASP A 66 14.43 1.93 3.72
CA ASP A 66 14.64 0.47 3.68
C ASP A 66 14.75 -0.11 5.09
N LEU A 67 15.47 0.58 5.98
CA LEU A 67 15.61 0.16 7.38
C LEU A 67 14.26 0.18 8.11
N ILE A 68 13.47 1.26 7.98
CA ILE A 68 12.14 1.35 8.60
C ILE A 68 11.23 0.26 8.04
N SER A 69 11.28 0.00 6.74
CA SER A 69 10.49 -1.07 6.08
C SER A 69 10.84 -2.45 6.62
N ASN A 70 12.11 -2.70 6.97
CA ASN A 70 12.54 -3.93 7.61
C ASN A 70 12.07 -4.01 9.08
N LEU A 71 12.21 -2.93 9.84
CA LEU A 71 11.82 -2.88 11.26
C LEU A 71 10.32 -3.07 11.46
N THR A 72 9.51 -2.47 10.58
CA THR A 72 8.04 -2.53 10.64
C THR A 72 7.44 -3.89 10.26
N ARG A 73 8.27 -4.88 9.92
CA ARG A 73 7.86 -6.30 9.84
C ARG A 73 7.71 -6.95 11.20
N ASP A 74 8.28 -6.37 12.25
CA ASP A 74 8.08 -6.83 13.62
C ASP A 74 7.16 -5.84 14.38
N PRO A 75 6.01 -6.32 14.92
CA PRO A 75 5.04 -5.48 15.61
C PRO A 75 5.60 -4.62 16.74
N VAL A 76 6.72 -5.03 17.36
CA VAL A 76 7.36 -4.24 18.43
C VAL A 76 7.77 -2.85 17.95
N TRP A 77 8.10 -2.69 16.67
CA TRP A 77 8.54 -1.41 16.10
C TRP A 77 7.40 -0.57 15.54
N LEU A 78 6.30 -1.20 15.09
CA LEU A 78 5.13 -0.48 14.56
C LEU A 78 4.59 0.55 15.55
N GLY A 79 4.53 0.18 16.85
CA GLY A 79 4.07 1.07 17.91
C GLY A 79 4.94 2.32 18.10
N HIS A 80 6.25 2.21 17.88
CA HIS A 80 7.20 3.30 18.09
C HIS A 80 7.25 4.29 16.91
N PHE A 81 7.14 3.80 15.67
CA PHE A 81 7.13 4.68 14.49
C PHE A 81 5.84 5.51 14.37
N GLY A 82 4.71 5.00 14.87
CA GLY A 82 3.42 5.70 14.84
C GLY A 82 3.43 7.08 15.52
N GLU A 83 4.32 7.32 16.47
CA GLU A 83 4.39 8.58 17.23
C GLU A 83 5.15 9.72 16.51
N HIS A 84 5.94 9.40 15.48
CA HIS A 84 6.93 10.32 14.90
C HIS A 84 6.62 10.79 13.48
N PHE A 85 5.63 10.20 12.80
CA PHE A 85 5.10 10.73 11.54
C PHE A 85 4.20 11.94 11.83
N ASP A 86 4.83 13.05 12.22
CA ASP A 86 4.18 14.26 12.71
C ASP A 86 3.66 15.12 11.54
N ASN A 87 2.52 14.74 10.98
CA ASN A 87 1.54 15.73 10.53
C ASN A 87 0.48 15.80 11.63
N LYS A 88 0.23 17.00 12.16
CA LYS A 88 -0.58 17.31 13.35
C LYS A 88 -1.99 16.67 13.41
N HIS A 89 -2.46 16.08 12.30
CA HIS A 89 -3.69 15.29 12.22
C HIS A 89 -3.53 13.83 12.71
N ILE A 90 -2.39 13.18 12.50
CA ILE A 90 -2.22 11.73 12.77
C ILE A 90 -2.29 11.43 14.28
N ARG A 91 -1.70 12.29 15.11
CA ARG A 91 -1.68 12.16 16.58
C ARG A 91 -3.06 12.24 17.25
N SER A 92 -3.98 13.03 16.70
CA SER A 92 -5.37 13.12 17.19
C SER A 92 -6.20 11.89 16.82
N ILE A 93 -5.76 11.11 15.83
CA ILE A 93 -6.55 10.05 15.21
C ILE A 93 -6.08 8.66 15.70
N LEU A 94 -4.78 8.44 15.90
CA LEU A 94 -4.23 7.19 16.47
C LEU A 94 -4.55 6.98 17.95
N SER A 95 -4.97 8.03 18.67
CA SER A 95 -5.22 8.03 20.12
C SER A 95 -6.62 7.54 20.51
N SER A 96 -7.45 7.08 19.57
CA SER A 96 -8.80 6.58 19.85
C SER A 96 -8.85 5.04 19.88
N GLY A 97 -9.62 4.49 20.82
CA GLY A 97 -9.55 3.10 21.27
C GLY A 97 -10.05 2.01 20.30
N SER A 98 -10.37 2.34 19.04
CA SER A 98 -10.69 1.36 18.00
C SER A 98 -9.63 1.41 16.91
N SER A 99 -9.03 0.27 16.57
CA SER A 99 -7.84 0.24 15.71
C SER A 99 -8.17 0.65 14.23
N ILE A 100 -9.44 0.69 13.80
CA ILE A 100 -9.94 1.34 12.56
C ILE A 100 -9.50 2.80 12.43
N GLN A 101 -9.44 3.55 13.54
CA GLN A 101 -9.00 4.94 13.52
C GLN A 101 -7.49 5.04 13.26
N LYS A 102 -6.71 3.95 13.37
CA LYS A 102 -5.26 4.01 13.19
C LYS A 102 -4.81 4.00 11.72
N PHE A 103 -5.59 3.37 10.83
CA PHE A 103 -5.20 3.18 9.44
C PHE A 103 -5.64 4.32 8.50
N LEU A 104 -6.77 4.96 8.79
CA LEU A 104 -7.26 6.14 8.07
C LEU A 104 -6.20 7.26 7.95
N PRO A 105 -5.43 7.59 8.99
CA PRO A 105 -4.31 8.53 8.90
C PRO A 105 -3.17 8.09 7.97
N LEU A 106 -2.79 6.81 8.01
CA LEU A 106 -1.70 6.28 7.16
C LEU A 106 -2.10 6.33 5.68
N ILE A 107 -3.34 5.98 5.40
CA ILE A 107 -3.94 5.99 4.06
C ILE A 107 -4.12 7.43 3.58
N GLY A 108 -4.65 8.31 4.43
CA GLY A 108 -4.73 9.74 4.14
C GLY A 108 -3.34 10.35 3.91
N LEU A 109 -2.31 9.91 4.63
CA LEU A 109 -0.94 10.37 4.43
C LEU A 109 -0.37 9.86 3.09
N PHE A 110 -0.61 8.59 2.75
CA PHE A 110 -0.21 8.02 1.45
C PHE A 110 -0.79 8.83 0.27
N SER A 111 -2.07 9.20 0.36
CA SER A 111 -2.75 9.97 -0.68
C SER A 111 -2.26 11.43 -0.77
N ASN A 112 -1.92 12.06 0.36
CA ASN A 112 -1.62 13.49 0.42
C ASN A 112 -0.13 13.85 0.34
N VAL A 113 0.79 12.91 0.63
CA VAL A 113 2.22 13.21 0.59
C VAL A 113 2.71 13.33 -0.85
N SER A 114 3.49 14.35 -1.18
CA SER A 114 4.04 14.54 -2.54
C SER A 114 5.40 13.85 -2.74
N SER A 115 6.13 13.60 -1.66
CA SER A 115 7.44 12.95 -1.69
C SER A 115 7.31 11.46 -2.02
N VAL A 116 7.88 11.05 -3.15
CA VAL A 116 7.88 9.65 -3.62
C VAL A 116 8.55 8.70 -2.61
N PRO A 117 9.72 9.01 -2.02
CA PRO A 117 10.31 8.18 -0.96
C PRO A 117 9.36 7.93 0.22
N ILE A 118 8.63 8.96 0.66
CA ILE A 118 7.67 8.82 1.77
C ILE A 118 6.48 7.95 1.36
N LYS A 119 5.99 8.05 0.10
CA LYS A 119 4.96 7.13 -0.40
C LYS A 119 5.42 5.68 -0.36
N ILE A 120 6.64 5.40 -0.78
CA ILE A 120 7.24 4.06 -0.75
C ILE A 120 7.29 3.54 0.68
N LEU A 121 7.72 4.36 1.63
CA LEU A 121 7.74 4.00 3.05
C LEU A 121 6.35 3.63 3.57
N ILE A 122 5.36 4.50 3.33
CA ILE A 122 3.99 4.27 3.80
C ILE A 122 3.39 3.03 3.13
N ALA A 123 3.64 2.83 1.84
CA ALA A 123 3.23 1.62 1.12
C ALA A 123 3.88 0.35 1.72
N GLY A 124 5.16 0.42 2.09
CA GLY A 124 5.87 -0.66 2.78
C GLY A 124 5.26 -0.99 4.15
N ILE A 125 4.87 0.03 4.91
CA ILE A 125 4.19 -0.14 6.21
C ILE A 125 2.81 -0.78 5.99
N ILE A 126 2.00 -0.25 5.07
CA ILE A 126 0.67 -0.80 4.73
C ILE A 126 0.81 -2.26 4.26
N LYS A 127 1.82 -2.56 3.44
CA LYS A 127 2.14 -3.92 2.99
C LYS A 127 2.45 -4.82 4.18
N ASN A 128 3.31 -4.40 5.10
CA ASN A 128 3.62 -5.21 6.27
C ASN A 128 2.36 -5.46 7.11
N CYS A 129 1.54 -4.43 7.35
CA CYS A 129 0.24 -4.59 8.03
C CYS A 129 -0.71 -5.53 7.31
N SER A 130 -0.67 -5.60 5.97
CA SER A 130 -1.51 -6.51 5.18
C SER A 130 -1.17 -7.99 5.34
N PHE A 131 -0.03 -8.33 5.96
CA PHE A 131 0.32 -9.73 6.27
C PHE A 131 -0.07 -10.17 7.68
N GLU A 132 -0.59 -9.26 8.50
CA GLU A 132 -1.00 -9.56 9.87
C GLU A 132 -2.53 -9.78 9.91
N ASP A 133 -2.96 -11.05 10.00
CA ASP A 133 -4.38 -11.44 9.98
C ASP A 133 -5.23 -10.67 11.01
N GLU A 134 -4.65 -10.38 12.18
CA GLU A 134 -5.30 -9.62 13.26
C GLU A 134 -5.70 -8.20 12.85
N LEU A 135 -5.03 -7.62 11.85
CA LEU A 135 -5.26 -6.25 11.37
C LEU A 135 -6.21 -6.20 10.17
N HIS A 136 -6.49 -7.33 9.50
CA HIS A 136 -7.25 -7.36 8.25
C HIS A 136 -8.67 -6.81 8.38
N SER A 137 -9.37 -7.14 9.47
CA SER A 137 -10.74 -6.68 9.73
C SER A 137 -10.88 -5.16 9.75
N GLU A 138 -9.78 -4.46 10.01
CA GLU A 138 -9.73 -3.01 10.06
C GLU A 138 -9.06 -2.41 8.84
N LEU A 139 -7.92 -2.95 8.41
CA LEU A 139 -7.17 -2.47 7.26
C LEU A 139 -8.00 -2.50 5.97
N PHE A 140 -8.89 -3.49 5.86
CA PHE A 140 -9.73 -3.73 4.70
C PHE A 140 -11.19 -3.37 4.92
N ASN A 141 -11.48 -2.66 6.01
CA ASN A 141 -12.80 -2.10 6.24
C ASN A 141 -13.12 -1.05 5.15
N LYS A 142 -14.31 -1.10 4.56
CA LYS A 142 -14.74 -0.12 3.55
C LYS A 142 -14.60 1.34 4.01
N GLY A 143 -14.84 1.61 5.29
CA GLY A 143 -14.73 2.96 5.86
C GLY A 143 -13.30 3.51 5.89
N VAL A 144 -12.30 2.65 5.70
CA VAL A 144 -10.88 3.00 5.71
C VAL A 144 -10.39 3.42 4.31
N GLY A 145 -11.07 3.00 3.24
CA GLY A 145 -10.80 3.46 1.87
C GLY A 145 -9.42 3.09 1.34
N LEU A 146 -8.83 1.98 1.81
CA LEU A 146 -7.48 1.58 1.41
C LEU A 146 -7.36 1.35 -0.09
N LEU A 147 -8.34 0.65 -0.69
CA LEU A 147 -8.34 0.42 -2.12
C LEU A 147 -8.38 1.75 -2.88
N ASP A 148 -9.27 2.67 -2.49
CA ASP A 148 -9.35 4.00 -3.10
C ASP A 148 -8.03 4.74 -2.95
N ALA A 149 -7.41 4.75 -1.79
CA ALA A 149 -6.14 5.45 -1.59
C ALA A 149 -4.96 4.84 -2.36
N LEU A 150 -4.99 3.52 -2.62
CA LEU A 150 -4.02 2.87 -3.48
C LEU A 150 -4.28 3.20 -4.95
N LEU A 151 -5.54 3.37 -5.35
CA LEU A 151 -5.97 3.55 -6.75
C LEU A 151 -6.22 5.02 -7.16
N VAL A 152 -6.41 5.96 -6.24
CA VAL A 152 -6.69 7.40 -6.50
C VAL A 152 -5.45 8.21 -6.90
N PRO A 153 -4.25 8.01 -6.30
CA PRO A 153 -3.00 8.59 -6.82
C PRO A 153 -2.69 8.17 -8.26
N LEU A 154 -3.45 7.19 -8.70
CA LEU A 154 -3.42 6.56 -9.98
C LEU A 154 -4.59 7.06 -10.85
N CYS A 155 -4.87 8.35 -10.81
CA CYS A 155 -5.78 8.99 -11.75
C CYS A 155 -4.97 10.13 -12.37
N GLY A 156 -4.92 10.18 -13.70
CA GLY A 156 -4.20 11.25 -14.38
C GLY A 156 -4.85 12.61 -14.09
N PRO A 157 -4.13 13.73 -14.22
CA PRO A 157 -4.73 15.05 -14.17
C PRO A 157 -5.79 15.30 -15.27
N GLU A 158 -5.78 14.47 -16.32
CA GLU A 158 -6.79 14.41 -17.39
C GLU A 158 -8.07 13.67 -16.97
N ASP A 159 -7.98 12.81 -15.94
CA ASP A 159 -9.11 12.05 -15.40
C ASP A 159 -9.85 12.93 -14.37
N CYS A 160 -10.78 13.77 -14.83
CA CYS A 160 -11.70 14.52 -13.98
C CYS A 160 -12.73 13.56 -13.35
N ILE A 161 -12.31 12.79 -12.34
CA ILE A 161 -13.16 11.78 -11.70
C ILE A 161 -14.10 12.45 -10.70
N ASP A 162 -15.37 12.56 -11.08
CA ASP A 162 -16.43 13.05 -10.20
C ASP A 162 -16.81 12.02 -9.12
N LYS A 163 -17.80 12.34 -8.28
CA LYS A 163 -18.19 11.46 -7.17
C LYS A 163 -18.86 10.18 -7.66
N GLU A 164 -19.57 10.23 -8.79
CA GLU A 164 -20.16 9.07 -9.42
C GLU A 164 -19.08 8.14 -9.99
N ASP A 165 -18.09 8.66 -10.71
CA ASP A 165 -17.01 7.87 -11.31
C ASP A 165 -16.12 7.19 -10.25
N ARG A 166 -15.89 7.85 -9.11
CA ARG A 166 -15.21 7.25 -7.94
C ARG A 166 -15.94 6.01 -7.42
N ALA A 167 -17.26 5.94 -7.56
CA ALA A 167 -18.04 4.79 -7.12
C ALA A 167 -17.89 3.56 -8.05
N ILE A 168 -17.26 3.73 -9.23
CA ILE A 168 -17.06 2.67 -10.24
C ILE A 168 -15.57 2.35 -10.45
N MET A 169 -14.68 2.94 -9.65
CA MET A 169 -13.25 3.02 -9.90
C MET A 169 -12.44 1.90 -9.24
N PRO A 170 -12.31 0.74 -9.91
CA PRO A 170 -11.07 -0.06 -9.78
C PRO A 170 -10.30 -0.29 -11.08
N LYS A 171 -10.94 -0.16 -12.25
CA LYS A 171 -10.42 -0.67 -13.53
C LYS A 171 -9.48 0.26 -14.31
N SER A 172 -9.31 1.50 -13.85
CA SER A 172 -8.94 2.60 -14.74
C SER A 172 -7.41 2.81 -14.90
N PHE A 173 -6.56 2.44 -13.92
CA PHE A 173 -5.12 2.79 -13.98
C PHE A 173 -4.15 1.70 -14.43
N CYS A 174 -4.52 0.43 -14.31
CA CYS A 174 -3.74 -0.65 -14.93
C CYS A 174 -3.77 -0.60 -16.46
N SER A 175 -4.42 0.42 -17.04
CA SER A 175 -4.51 0.62 -18.47
C SER A 175 -3.18 1.02 -19.10
N THR A 176 -2.26 1.66 -18.37
CA THR A 176 -0.96 2.07 -18.92
C THR A 176 0.19 1.21 -18.42
N SER A 177 1.22 1.05 -19.26
CA SER A 177 2.44 0.33 -18.89
C SER A 177 3.17 0.98 -17.71
N HIS A 178 3.24 2.32 -17.70
CA HIS A 178 3.84 3.08 -16.61
C HIS A 178 3.10 2.84 -15.28
N GLY A 179 1.76 2.90 -15.30
CA GLY A 179 0.95 2.66 -14.10
C GLY A 179 1.14 1.26 -13.52
N ARG A 180 1.12 0.22 -14.37
CA ARG A 180 1.35 -1.17 -13.93
C ARG A 180 2.76 -1.37 -13.36
N THR A 181 3.78 -0.81 -14.01
CA THR A 181 5.17 -0.89 -13.53
C THR A 181 5.34 -0.20 -12.19
N PHE A 182 4.76 1.00 -12.03
CA PHE A 182 4.78 1.73 -10.77
C PHE A 182 4.12 0.92 -9.64
N LEU A 183 2.94 0.34 -9.88
CA LEU A 183 2.21 -0.46 -8.90
C LEU A 183 3.01 -1.68 -8.42
N ARG A 184 3.68 -2.38 -9.35
CA ARG A 184 4.56 -3.52 -9.02
C ARG A 184 5.74 -3.09 -8.16
N SER A 185 6.45 -2.05 -8.58
CA SER A 185 7.63 -1.56 -7.87
C SER A 185 7.33 -1.06 -6.46
N ASN A 186 6.10 -0.63 -6.19
CA ASN A 186 5.64 -0.19 -4.87
C ASN A 186 4.96 -1.30 -4.05
N GLY A 187 4.96 -2.54 -4.55
CA GLY A 187 4.43 -3.70 -3.81
C GLY A 187 2.90 -3.73 -3.65
N VAL A 188 2.17 -2.93 -4.43
CA VAL A 188 0.69 -2.85 -4.35
C VAL A 188 0.03 -4.18 -4.70
N TYR A 189 0.63 -4.96 -5.60
CA TYR A 189 0.19 -6.33 -5.91
C TYR A 189 0.04 -7.20 -4.65
N PHE A 190 1.01 -7.13 -3.73
CA PHE A 190 0.98 -7.97 -2.52
C PHE A 190 -0.17 -7.57 -1.59
N ILE A 191 -0.39 -6.26 -1.42
CA ILE A 191 -1.51 -5.76 -0.60
C ILE A 191 -2.86 -6.19 -1.19
N LEU A 192 -3.03 -6.04 -2.52
CA LEU A 192 -4.26 -6.45 -3.20
C LEU A 192 -4.48 -7.96 -3.13
N ARG A 193 -3.41 -8.77 -3.17
CA ARG A 193 -3.52 -10.22 -3.04
C ARG A 193 -3.93 -10.65 -1.63
N GLU A 194 -3.39 -10.01 -0.59
CA GLU A 194 -3.83 -10.27 0.78
C GLU A 194 -5.28 -9.81 1.03
N LEU A 195 -5.66 -8.65 0.48
CA LEU A 195 -7.05 -8.18 0.50
C LEU A 195 -8.00 -9.17 -0.19
N HIS A 196 -7.61 -9.69 -1.37
CA HIS A 196 -8.36 -10.74 -2.08
C HIS A 196 -8.52 -11.98 -1.21
N ASN A 197 -7.42 -12.50 -0.64
CA ASN A 197 -7.45 -13.67 0.23
C ASN A 197 -8.38 -13.48 1.44
N TYR A 198 -8.32 -12.31 2.08
CA TYR A 198 -9.17 -11.97 3.24
C TYR A 198 -10.66 -11.95 2.86
N ILE A 199 -11.02 -11.26 1.78
CA ILE A 199 -12.42 -11.15 1.33
C ILE A 199 -12.94 -12.50 0.85
N ALA A 200 -12.13 -13.28 0.11
CA ALA A 200 -12.51 -14.61 -0.37
C ALA A 200 -12.83 -15.55 0.81
N LYS A 201 -11.98 -15.58 1.85
CA LYS A 201 -12.25 -16.36 3.07
C LYS A 201 -13.52 -15.91 3.78
N ALA A 202 -13.77 -14.60 3.86
CA ALA A 202 -14.98 -14.06 4.47
C ALA A 202 -16.24 -14.44 3.66
N GLU A 203 -16.14 -14.44 2.34
CA GLU A 203 -17.21 -14.85 1.42
C GLU A 203 -17.52 -16.36 1.56
N GLU A 204 -16.51 -17.23 1.56
CA GLU A 204 -16.65 -18.68 1.75
C GLU A 204 -17.34 -19.05 3.07
N GLN A 205 -17.10 -18.26 4.13
CA GLN A 205 -17.71 -18.44 5.45
C GLN A 205 -19.17 -17.98 5.50
N THR A 206 -19.63 -17.21 4.50
CA THR A 206 -20.98 -16.63 4.46
C THR A 206 -21.92 -17.50 3.62
N GLN A 207 -22.45 -18.58 4.21
CA GLN A 207 -23.15 -19.66 3.48
C GLN A 207 -24.65 -19.43 3.09
N CYS A 208 -25.25 -18.23 3.23
CA CYS A 208 -26.62 -17.92 2.73
C CYS A 208 -27.04 -16.43 2.90
N PRO A 209 -28.07 -15.89 2.19
CA PRO A 209 -27.87 -15.04 1.01
C PRO A 209 -28.34 -13.57 1.20
N LYS A 210 -27.77 -12.68 0.38
CA LYS A 210 -28.24 -11.32 0.06
C LYS A 210 -28.38 -10.34 1.23
N THR A 211 -27.35 -10.20 2.05
CA THR A 211 -27.12 -8.91 2.72
C THR A 211 -26.41 -7.98 1.74
N ASP A 212 -26.66 -6.67 1.81
CA ASP A 212 -25.96 -5.67 0.99
C ASP A 212 -24.43 -5.80 1.08
N GLU A 213 -23.94 -6.30 2.22
CA GLU A 213 -22.52 -6.54 2.49
C GLU A 213 -21.94 -7.70 1.67
N ALA A 214 -22.64 -8.83 1.57
CA ALA A 214 -22.19 -9.98 0.78
C ALA A 214 -22.16 -9.67 -0.73
N VAL A 215 -23.16 -8.93 -1.23
CA VAL A 215 -23.17 -8.46 -2.63
C VAL A 215 -21.97 -7.55 -2.89
N THR A 216 -21.64 -6.67 -1.95
CA THR A 216 -20.50 -5.78 -2.15
C THR A 216 -19.14 -6.50 -2.05
N ASN A 217 -19.02 -7.55 -1.24
CA ASN A 217 -17.78 -8.32 -1.15
C ASN A 217 -17.46 -9.03 -2.47
N LYS A 218 -18.45 -9.61 -3.15
CA LYS A 218 -18.28 -10.19 -4.50
C LYS A 218 -17.88 -9.15 -5.53
N GLU A 219 -18.51 -7.98 -5.51
CA GLU A 219 -18.15 -6.88 -6.40
C GLU A 219 -16.71 -6.40 -6.17
N LEU A 220 -16.31 -6.28 -4.90
CA LEU A 220 -14.97 -5.90 -4.51
C LEU A 220 -13.94 -6.95 -4.93
N LEU A 221 -14.24 -8.24 -4.70
CA LEU A 221 -13.39 -9.36 -5.09
C LEU A 221 -13.17 -9.38 -6.61
N PHE A 222 -14.25 -9.26 -7.39
CA PHE A 222 -14.18 -9.13 -8.85
C PHE A 222 -13.24 -7.99 -9.25
N CYS A 223 -13.41 -6.81 -8.65
CA CYS A 223 -12.60 -5.65 -8.98
C CYS A 223 -11.12 -5.83 -8.64
N ILE A 224 -10.81 -6.44 -7.51
CA ILE A 224 -9.43 -6.74 -7.12
C ILE A 224 -8.81 -7.72 -8.11
N GLU A 225 -9.53 -8.79 -8.50
CA GLU A 225 -9.05 -9.76 -9.49
C GLU A 225 -8.72 -9.08 -10.82
N GLN A 226 -9.58 -8.18 -11.31
CA GLN A 226 -9.30 -7.44 -12.55
C GLN A 226 -7.99 -6.65 -12.46
N VAL A 227 -7.69 -6.04 -11.31
CA VAL A 227 -6.45 -5.28 -11.10
C VAL A 227 -5.25 -6.22 -10.96
N VAL A 228 -5.39 -7.27 -10.15
CA VAL A 228 -4.36 -8.28 -9.88
C VAL A 228 -3.93 -8.96 -11.17
N ASP A 229 -4.87 -9.35 -12.04
CA ASP A 229 -4.58 -9.96 -13.33
C ASP A 229 -3.72 -9.06 -14.21
N GLN A 230 -3.98 -7.75 -14.19
CA GLN A 230 -3.12 -6.80 -14.91
C GLN A 230 -1.72 -6.70 -14.30
N LEU A 231 -1.59 -6.84 -12.98
CA LEU A 231 -0.30 -6.78 -12.29
C LEU A 231 0.52 -8.07 -12.42
N ILE A 232 -0.11 -9.23 -12.66
CA ILE A 232 0.60 -10.50 -12.86
C ILE A 232 1.38 -10.51 -14.18
N CYS A 233 0.79 -10.03 -15.27
CA CYS A 233 1.43 -10.09 -16.60
C CYS A 233 2.42 -8.94 -16.81
N GLU A 234 3.72 -9.26 -16.90
CA GLU A 234 4.80 -8.29 -17.08
C GLU A 234 4.70 -7.54 -18.42
N GLU A 235 5.29 -6.35 -18.50
CA GLU A 235 5.22 -5.53 -19.73
C GLU A 235 5.93 -6.19 -20.93
N SER A 236 6.95 -7.02 -20.65
CA SER A 236 7.68 -7.82 -21.64
C SER A 236 6.83 -8.93 -22.27
N GLU A 237 5.78 -9.38 -21.58
CA GLU A 237 4.91 -10.48 -21.98
C GLU A 237 3.66 -9.99 -22.72
N ARG A 238 3.43 -8.67 -22.77
CA ARG A 238 2.25 -8.05 -23.38
C ARG A 238 2.44 -7.80 -24.87
N ASP A 239 1.34 -7.85 -25.62
CA ASP A 239 1.30 -7.41 -27.02
C ASP A 239 1.77 -5.94 -27.10
N GLU A 240 2.68 -5.65 -28.03
CA GLU A 240 3.27 -4.31 -28.18
C GLU A 240 2.21 -3.20 -28.33
N ARG A 241 1.05 -3.50 -28.92
CA ARG A 241 -0.05 -2.53 -29.06
C ARG A 241 -0.65 -2.16 -27.71
N CYS A 242 -0.73 -3.11 -26.78
CA CYS A 242 -1.25 -2.90 -25.43
C CYS A 242 -0.20 -2.33 -24.45
N ALA A 243 1.08 -2.42 -24.80
CA ALA A 243 2.20 -1.87 -24.02
C ALA A 243 2.45 -0.38 -24.31
N LYS A 244 2.21 0.06 -25.55
CA LYS A 244 2.53 1.43 -26.02
C LYS A 244 1.43 2.46 -25.78
N SER A 245 0.18 2.04 -25.60
CA SER A 245 -0.97 2.94 -25.38
C SER A 245 -1.83 2.48 -24.20
N SER A 246 -2.79 3.31 -23.80
CA SER A 246 -3.72 2.97 -22.72
C SER A 246 -4.67 1.86 -23.17
N LEU A 247 -4.91 0.84 -22.33
CA LEU A 247 -5.93 -0.18 -22.59
C LEU A 247 -7.34 0.41 -22.80
N ARG A 248 -7.59 1.63 -22.32
CA ARG A 248 -8.87 2.34 -22.54
C ARG A 248 -9.05 2.82 -24.00
N GLU A 249 -7.96 2.93 -24.75
CA GLU A 249 -7.97 3.40 -26.15
C GLU A 249 -8.15 2.23 -27.13
N ILE A 250 -8.22 0.99 -26.62
CA ILE A 250 -8.48 -0.19 -27.44
C ILE A 250 -9.96 -0.17 -27.85
N ASN A 251 -10.21 -0.17 -29.16
CA ASN A 251 -11.57 -0.27 -29.68
C ASN A 251 -12.09 -1.70 -29.48
N ILE A 252 -13.15 -1.83 -28.68
CA ILE A 252 -13.78 -3.11 -28.36
C ILE A 252 -15.02 -3.24 -29.25
N ASP A 253 -15.09 -4.31 -30.04
CA ASP A 253 -16.28 -4.61 -30.83
C ASP A 253 -17.47 -5.01 -29.92
N ALA A 254 -18.69 -4.92 -30.47
CA ALA A 254 -19.91 -5.19 -29.70
C ALA A 254 -19.99 -6.63 -29.16
N GLU A 255 -19.41 -7.61 -29.87
CA GLU A 255 -19.41 -9.01 -29.43
C GLU A 255 -18.50 -9.20 -28.21
N THR A 256 -17.31 -8.60 -28.24
CA THR A 256 -16.35 -8.62 -27.14
C THR A 256 -16.90 -7.89 -25.91
N GLN A 257 -17.55 -6.73 -26.10
CA GLN A 257 -18.19 -6.01 -25.00
C GLN A 257 -19.29 -6.85 -24.32
N GLU A 258 -20.16 -7.47 -25.11
CA GLU A 258 -21.22 -8.33 -24.59
C GLU A 258 -20.67 -9.57 -23.85
N LYS A 259 -19.54 -10.14 -24.31
CA LYS A 259 -18.84 -11.20 -23.58
C LYS A 259 -18.32 -10.72 -22.23
N LEU A 260 -17.71 -9.54 -22.15
CA LEU A 260 -17.22 -8.98 -20.89
C LEU A 260 -18.36 -8.73 -19.89
N ASP A 261 -19.50 -8.21 -20.38
CA ASP A 261 -20.67 -7.97 -19.55
C ASP A 261 -21.30 -9.26 -19.02
N ARG A 262 -21.35 -10.31 -19.86
CA ARG A 262 -21.77 -11.65 -19.44
C ARG A 262 -20.84 -12.23 -18.38
N VAL A 263 -19.52 -12.18 -18.58
CA VAL A 263 -18.54 -12.69 -17.60
C VAL A 263 -18.68 -11.99 -16.25
N LYS A 264 -18.85 -10.66 -16.25
CA LYS A 264 -19.09 -9.90 -15.01
C LYS A 264 -20.40 -10.35 -14.33
N LYS A 265 -21.48 -10.48 -15.09
CA LYS A 265 -22.77 -10.91 -14.57
C LYS A 265 -22.69 -12.32 -13.96
N ASP A 266 -22.12 -13.26 -14.70
CA ASP A 266 -21.97 -14.64 -14.26
C ASP A 266 -21.13 -14.74 -12.99
N TYR A 267 -20.05 -13.95 -12.88
CA TYR A 267 -19.23 -13.89 -11.66
C TYR A 267 -20.04 -13.42 -10.44
N LEU A 268 -20.84 -12.35 -10.59
CA LEU A 268 -21.60 -11.78 -9.48
C LEU A 268 -22.82 -12.63 -9.09
N GLU A 269 -23.38 -13.39 -10.04
CA GLU A 269 -24.58 -14.22 -9.84
C GLU A 269 -24.27 -15.67 -9.47
N CYS A 270 -23.05 -16.17 -9.69
CA CYS A 270 -22.64 -17.51 -9.25
C CYS A 270 -22.59 -17.57 -7.72
N ASN A 271 -23.38 -18.50 -7.14
CA ASN A 271 -23.38 -18.84 -5.72
C ASN A 271 -22.12 -19.64 -5.37
#